data_AF-A0A9D7J6A8-F1
#
_entry.id   AF-A0A9D7J6A8-F1
#
_cell.length_a   1.000
_cell.length_b   1.000
_cell.length_c   1.000
_cell.angle_alpha   90.00
_cell.angle_beta   90.00
_cell.angle_gamma   90.00
#
_symmetry.space_group_name_H-M   'P 1'
#
loop_
_entity.id
_entity.type
_entity.pdbx_description
1 polymer ?
#
loop_
_entity_poly.entity_id
_entity_poly.type
_entity_poly.pdbx_seq_one_letter_code
_entity_poly.pdbx_strand_id
1 'polypeptide(L)'
;MEGGVVDDNLFELFDDGAYAWQAEALCAQTDPEAFFPEKGGSTREAKRVCQNCTVRTECLEYALAQDERFGIWGGLSERERRKLKRAAG
;
A
#
# COMPACT_ATOMS: atom_id res chain seq x y z
N MET A 1 -32.50 31.95 17.08
CA MET A 1 -31.24 31.74 16.33
C MET A 1 -30.67 30.45 16.87
N GLU A 2 -31.18 29.33 16.35
CA GLU A 2 -30.87 27.99 16.84
C GLU A 2 -29.52 27.58 16.23
N GLY A 3 -28.49 27.56 17.07
CA GLY A 3 -27.16 27.09 16.69
C GLY A 3 -27.18 25.58 16.58
N GLY A 4 -27.01 25.09 15.35
CA GLY A 4 -27.02 23.67 15.02
C GLY A 4 -25.95 22.90 15.78
N VAL A 5 -26.35 21.74 16.28
CA VAL A 5 -25.46 20.71 16.81
C VAL A 5 -24.57 20.24 15.64
N VAL A 6 -23.26 20.34 15.77
CA VAL A 6 -22.38 19.53 14.94
C VAL A 6 -22.41 18.15 15.57
N ASP A 7 -22.97 17.19 14.85
CA ASP A 7 -23.07 15.80 15.29
C ASP A 7 -21.66 15.28 15.62
N ASP A 8 -21.48 14.76 16.83
CA ASP A 8 -20.25 14.13 17.37
C ASP A 8 -19.76 12.93 16.51
N ASN A 9 -20.55 12.58 15.50
CA ASN A 9 -20.44 11.44 14.61
C ASN A 9 -19.76 11.76 13.26
N LEU A 10 -19.34 13.02 13.04
CA LEU A 10 -18.59 13.40 11.83
C LEU A 10 -17.08 13.11 11.94
N PHE A 11 -16.55 12.98 13.16
CA PHE A 11 -15.14 12.66 13.39
C PHE A 11 -14.85 11.15 13.33
N GLU A 12 -15.85 10.28 13.59
CA GLU A 12 -15.71 8.82 13.43
C GLU A 12 -15.81 8.33 11.97
N LEU A 13 -16.15 9.22 11.03
CA LEU A 13 -16.22 8.91 9.59
C LEU A 13 -14.92 9.19 8.83
N PHE A 14 -13.95 9.86 9.45
CA PHE A 14 -12.61 10.02 8.88
C PHE A 14 -11.69 8.98 9.50
N ASP A 15 -11.69 7.81 8.85
CA ASP A 15 -10.76 6.70 9.01
C ASP A 15 -9.32 7.14 8.68
N ASP A 16 -8.77 8.08 9.45
CA ASP A 16 -7.40 8.59 9.28
C ASP A 16 -6.36 7.60 9.86
N GLY A 17 -6.82 6.54 10.55
CA GLY A 17 -5.98 5.53 11.20
C GLY A 17 -5.62 4.33 10.33
N ALA A 18 -6.45 3.92 9.37
CA ALA A 18 -6.22 2.69 8.60
C ALA A 18 -5.00 2.77 7.66
N TYR A 19 -4.50 3.98 7.39
CA TYR A 19 -3.34 4.23 6.54
C TYR A 19 -2.10 4.72 7.28
N ALA A 20 -2.12 4.74 8.62
CA ALA A 20 -0.97 5.16 9.43
C ALA A 20 0.32 4.36 9.10
N TRP A 21 0.17 3.08 8.73
CA TRP A 21 1.27 2.22 8.30
C TRP A 21 2.04 2.76 7.08
N GLN A 22 1.40 3.57 6.22
CA GLN A 22 2.07 4.15 5.04
C GLN A 22 3.20 5.09 5.45
N ALA A 23 3.07 5.77 6.59
CA ALA A 23 4.10 6.67 7.11
C ALA A 23 5.36 5.91 7.57
N GLU A 24 5.21 4.64 7.96
CA GLU A 24 6.32 3.77 8.38
C GLU A 24 6.94 2.98 7.21
N ALA A 25 6.44 3.16 5.98
CA ALA A 25 6.91 2.40 4.83
C ALA A 25 8.34 2.78 4.45
N LEU A 26 9.25 1.79 4.51
CA LEU A 26 10.67 1.98 4.17
C LEU A 26 10.88 2.46 2.72
N CYS A 27 9.95 2.13 1.81
CA CYS A 27 10.03 2.55 0.41
C CYS A 27 9.99 4.07 0.23
N ALA A 28 9.33 4.81 1.13
CA ALA A 28 9.29 6.27 1.11
C ALA A 28 10.67 6.92 1.39
N GLN A 29 11.62 6.14 1.94
CA GLN A 29 12.99 6.57 2.26
C GLN A 29 14.00 6.16 1.17
N THR A 30 13.52 5.61 0.05
CA THR A 30 14.33 5.11 -1.05
C THR A 30 13.89 5.72 -2.37
N ASP A 31 14.59 5.41 -3.46
CA ASP A 31 14.22 5.89 -4.79
C ASP A 31 12.85 5.32 -5.23
N PRO A 32 11.83 6.17 -5.47
CA PRO A 32 10.51 5.72 -5.90
C PRO A 32 10.52 5.06 -7.28
N GLU A 33 11.47 5.40 -8.17
CA GLU A 33 11.55 4.80 -9.51
C GLU A 33 11.82 3.30 -9.46
N ALA A 34 12.55 2.84 -8.44
CA ALA A 34 12.80 1.41 -8.22
C ALA A 34 11.50 0.62 -7.97
N PHE A 35 10.48 1.24 -7.39
CA PHE A 35 9.19 0.62 -7.06
C PHE A 35 8.19 0.68 -8.21
N PHE A 36 8.39 1.58 -9.17
CA PHE A 36 7.57 1.73 -10.37
C PHE A 36 8.42 1.55 -11.64
N PRO A 37 9.03 0.37 -11.86
CA PRO A 37 9.90 0.16 -13.00
C PRO A 37 9.13 0.20 -14.33
N GLU A 38 9.77 0.78 -15.34
CA GLU A 38 9.29 0.73 -16.73
C GLU A 38 9.24 -0.72 -17.25
N LYS A 39 8.62 -0.92 -18.43
CA LYS A 39 8.54 -2.25 -19.07
C LYS A 39 9.94 -2.84 -19.28
N GLY A 40 10.26 -3.90 -18.53
CA GLY A 40 11.56 -4.58 -18.59
C GLY A 40 12.58 -4.12 -17.55
N GLY A 41 12.23 -3.14 -16.72
CA GLY A 41 13.05 -2.67 -15.60
C GLY A 41 13.25 -3.73 -14.52
N SER A 42 14.32 -3.57 -13.73
CA SER A 42 14.65 -4.48 -12.65
C SER A 42 13.73 -4.27 -11.44
N THR A 43 13.13 -5.35 -10.96
CA THR A 43 12.33 -5.34 -9.71
C THR A 43 13.14 -5.78 -8.49
N ARG A 44 14.42 -6.13 -8.66
CA ARG A 44 15.22 -6.79 -7.63
C ARG A 44 15.51 -5.88 -6.44
N GLU A 45 15.78 -4.61 -6.71
CA GLU A 45 16.12 -3.63 -5.68
C GLU A 45 14.91 -3.30 -4.80
N ALA A 46 13.78 -2.91 -5.40
CA ALA A 46 12.54 -2.68 -4.66
C ALA A 46 12.13 -3.89 -3.82
N LYS A 47 12.25 -5.11 -4.36
CA LYS A 47 11.97 -6.33 -3.58
C LYS A 47 12.88 -6.49 -2.36
N ARG A 48 14.16 -6.16 -2.48
CA ARG A 48 15.11 -6.20 -1.36
C ARG A 48 14.74 -5.17 -0.28
N VAL A 49 14.35 -3.97 -0.68
CA VAL A 49 13.87 -2.94 0.25
C VAL A 49 12.59 -3.40 0.95
N CYS A 50 11.60 -3.89 0.20
CA CYS A 50 10.36 -4.43 0.78
C CYS A 50 10.59 -5.55 1.80
N GLN A 51 11.61 -6.41 1.62
CA GLN A 51 11.90 -7.49 2.56
C GLN A 51 12.33 -6.99 3.95
N ASN A 52 12.89 -5.78 4.03
CA ASN A 52 13.30 -5.14 5.27
C ASN A 52 12.22 -4.18 5.82
N CYS A 53 11.08 -4.06 5.14
CA CYS A 53 9.99 -3.18 5.55
C CYS A 53 9.10 -3.87 6.61
N THR A 54 8.82 -3.19 7.72
CA THR A 54 7.97 -3.69 8.81
C THR A 54 6.51 -3.79 8.39
N VAL A 55 6.01 -2.80 7.65
CA VAL A 55 4.62 -2.68 7.17
C VAL A 55 4.34 -3.45 5.87
N ARG A 56 5.14 -4.48 5.59
CA ARG A 56 5.06 -5.23 4.33
C ARG A 56 3.73 -5.95 4.17
N THR A 57 3.15 -6.46 5.26
CA THR A 57 1.92 -7.25 5.24
C THR A 57 0.73 -6.35 4.92
N GLU A 58 0.60 -5.25 5.63
CA GLU A 58 -0.42 -4.22 5.48
C GLU A 58 -0.37 -3.62 4.06
N CYS A 59 0.84 -3.34 3.58
CA CYS A 59 1.06 -2.88 2.20
C CYS A 59 0.57 -3.89 1.15
N LEU A 60 0.79 -5.19 1.38
CA LEU A 60 0.31 -6.22 0.47
C LEU A 60 -1.22 -6.35 0.49
N GLU A 61 -1.80 -6.37 1.68
CA GLU A 61 -3.25 -6.47 1.86
C GLU A 61 -3.97 -5.30 1.21
N TYR A 62 -3.46 -4.08 1.42
CA TYR A 62 -3.95 -2.89 0.74
C TYR A 62 -3.92 -3.04 -0.78
N ALA A 63 -2.76 -3.45 -1.33
CA ALA A 63 -2.62 -3.60 -2.78
C ALA A 63 -3.51 -4.69 -3.38
N LEU A 64 -3.83 -5.74 -2.61
CA LEU A 64 -4.76 -6.79 -3.03
C LEU A 64 -6.22 -6.34 -2.96
N ALA A 65 -6.58 -5.58 -1.92
CA ALA A 65 -7.92 -5.03 -1.72
C ALA A 65 -8.26 -3.97 -2.77
N GLN A 66 -7.32 -3.07 -3.07
CA GLN A 66 -7.50 -1.99 -4.05
C GLN A 66 -7.21 -2.41 -5.50
N ASP A 67 -6.82 -3.66 -5.72
CA ASP A 67 -6.42 -4.19 -7.03
C ASP A 67 -5.33 -3.33 -7.72
N GLU A 68 -4.32 -2.91 -6.95
CA GLU A 68 -3.25 -2.05 -7.43
C GLU A 68 -2.55 -2.66 -8.65
N ARG A 69 -2.49 -1.91 -9.75
CA ARG A 69 -2.11 -2.43 -11.08
C ARG A 69 -0.66 -2.19 -11.45
N PHE A 70 0.01 -1.28 -10.75
CA PHE A 70 1.38 -0.89 -11.07
C PHE A 70 2.28 -1.04 -9.86
N GLY A 71 3.58 -1.09 -10.12
CA GLY A 71 4.63 -1.11 -9.11
C GLY A 71 4.72 -2.36 -8.23
N ILE A 72 5.66 -2.27 -7.29
CA ILE A 72 5.98 -3.30 -6.30
C ILE A 72 5.31 -2.94 -4.98
N TRP A 73 4.46 -3.85 -4.50
CA TRP A 73 3.72 -3.70 -3.25
C TRP A 73 3.92 -4.94 -2.40
N GLY A 74 4.22 -4.77 -1.11
CA GLY A 74 4.46 -5.90 -0.20
C GLY A 74 5.60 -6.84 -0.62
N GLY A 75 6.52 -6.37 -1.47
CA GLY A 75 7.59 -7.17 -2.07
C GLY A 75 7.16 -8.01 -3.29
N LEU A 76 5.97 -7.79 -3.83
CA LEU A 76 5.42 -8.50 -4.99
C LEU A 76 5.14 -7.54 -6.15
N SER A 77 5.47 -7.99 -7.36
CA SER A 77 5.03 -7.33 -8.60
C SER A 77 3.54 -7.59 -8.88
N GLU A 78 2.94 -6.77 -9.74
CA GLU A 78 1.55 -6.97 -10.20
C GLU A 78 1.30 -8.40 -10.67
N ARG A 79 2.21 -8.96 -11.48
CA ARG A 79 2.08 -10.34 -11.98
C ARG A 79 2.12 -11.38 -10.85
N GLU A 80 2.90 -11.14 -9.79
CA GLU A 80 2.94 -12.02 -8.62
C GLU A 80 1.68 -11.88 -7.77
N ARG A 81 1.20 -10.66 -7.52
CA ARG A 81 -0.06 -10.41 -6.81
C ARG A 81 -1.24 -11.07 -7.51
N ARG A 82 -1.31 -10.98 -8.84
CA ARG A 82 -2.34 -11.67 -9.64
C ARG A 82 -2.28 -13.19 -9.51
N LYS A 83 -1.09 -13.78 -9.45
CA LYS A 83 -0.94 -15.22 -9.21
C LYS A 83 -1.43 -15.61 -7.82
N LEU A 84 -1.10 -14.79 -6.81
CA LEU A 84 -1.53 -15.00 -5.42
C LEU A 84 -3.05 -14.93 -5.29
N LYS A 85 -3.69 -13.89 -5.87
CA LYS A 85 -5.16 -13.74 -5.89
C LYS A 85 -5.87 -14.92 -6.57
N ARG A 86 -5.27 -15.50 -7.61
CA ARG A 86 -5.79 -16.71 -8.29
C ARG A 86 -5.58 -18.01 -7.52
N ALA A 87 -4.57 -18.08 -6.66
CA ALA A 87 -4.29 -19.28 -5.87
C ALA A 87 -5.12 -19.33 -4.56
N ALA A 88 -5.60 -18.16 -4.10
CA ALA A 88 -6.39 -18.02 -2.88
C ALA A 88 -7.91 -18.18 -3.10
N GLY A 89 -8.37 -18.30 -4.36
CA GLY A 89 -9.77 -18.58 -4.73
C GLY A 89 -9.89 -19.92 -5.42
#